data_AF-A0A8I1V2F2-F1
#
_entry.id   AF-A0A8I1V2F2-F1
#
_cell.length_a   1.000
_cell.length_b   1.000
_cell.length_c   1.000
_cell.angle_alpha   90.00
_cell.angle_beta   90.00
_cell.angle_gamma   90.00
#
_symmetry.space_group_name_H-M   'P 1'
#
loop_
_entity.id
_entity.type
_entity.pdbx_description
1 polymer ?
#
loop_
_entity_poly.entity_id
_entity_poly.type
_entity_poly.pdbx_seq_one_letter_code
_entity_poly.pdbx_strand_id
1 'polypeptide(L)'
;MARTWLSVTVELLGGRGEELWPWPGRIFAVGPRHTFQDLAEAINDAFARWDRSHLSVFTLADGRVVTDEDTAASLAESPLGPVAATMDMAHTTVVRTLRPGDEFLFTFDLGDNWQHRCVVGPEKIDPAAELGIVPEVPLPYWGWGNLPDQYGRRWADDDGESRAPKRPARPHPMLTHDWPGAQAAPDLDLSAVRAAIAHGDVAAFLAAITGRSIDDALQQVAAGIPMVLQHGSDHAEAVVLSVINRLMIRADDGDQVLAEDLLARLRREPLPGRVVPVDLEMLGVEREGDPGASTGGYIDLQTGELYGEAATDAGVVGDDLAIDVDADPDRWLPFDRTGSRDGWQDMAAFAERQRDTSLRERLERAIEGAGAFRRFRDLVRDKGLDEQWHVFADDRQIGRARQFLADEGIRVG
;
A
#
# COMPACT_ATOMS: atom_id res chain seq x y z
N MET A 1 18.16 19.97 -35.03
CA MET A 1 18.85 19.08 -34.10
C MET A 1 17.96 17.86 -33.81
N ALA A 2 18.35 16.96 -32.92
CA ALA A 2 17.54 15.78 -32.59
C ALA A 2 16.36 16.13 -31.67
N ARG A 3 15.14 15.68 -32.02
CA ARG A 3 13.92 15.79 -31.21
C ARG A 3 14.01 14.93 -29.95
N THR A 4 14.60 15.49 -28.89
CA THR A 4 14.89 14.77 -27.63
C THR A 4 14.12 15.30 -26.43
N TRP A 5 13.47 16.47 -26.56
CA TRP A 5 12.78 17.16 -25.48
C TRP A 5 11.31 16.77 -25.42
N LEU A 6 10.74 16.73 -24.21
CA LEU A 6 9.31 16.55 -24.01
C LEU A 6 8.61 17.91 -24.09
N SER A 7 7.43 17.92 -24.71
CA SER A 7 6.44 18.98 -24.57
C SER A 7 5.46 18.54 -23.49
N VAL A 8 5.30 19.30 -22.41
CA VAL A 8 4.45 18.92 -21.28
C VAL A 8 3.38 19.99 -21.09
N THR A 9 2.13 19.61 -21.33
CA THR A 9 0.96 20.45 -21.02
C THR A 9 0.65 20.33 -19.54
N VAL A 10 0.55 21.45 -18.85
CA VAL A 10 0.22 21.53 -17.42
C VAL A 10 -1.02 22.39 -17.26
N GLU A 11 -2.07 21.85 -16.65
CA GLU A 11 -3.36 22.50 -16.43
C GLU A 11 -3.66 22.54 -14.93
N LEU A 12 -3.90 23.72 -14.38
CA LEU A 12 -4.27 23.87 -12.98
C LEU A 12 -5.76 23.55 -12.80
N LEU A 13 -6.03 22.47 -12.09
CA LEU A 13 -7.37 21.96 -11.85
C LEU A 13 -8.08 22.68 -10.70
N GLY A 14 -7.36 23.00 -9.62
CA GLY A 14 -7.96 23.49 -8.39
C GLY A 14 -6.98 23.55 -7.21
N GLY A 15 -7.48 24.02 -6.08
CA GLY A 15 -6.79 24.13 -4.79
C GLY A 15 -7.69 24.82 -3.76
N ARG A 16 -7.42 24.62 -2.48
CA ARG A 16 -8.18 25.16 -1.32
C ARG A 16 -9.65 24.75 -1.32
N GLY A 17 -9.95 23.55 -1.84
CA GLY A 17 -11.31 23.06 -2.03
C GLY A 17 -12.07 23.71 -3.19
N GLU A 18 -11.42 24.59 -3.97
CA GLU A 18 -11.97 25.19 -5.17
C GLU A 18 -11.50 24.45 -6.43
N GLU A 19 -12.41 24.28 -7.38
CA GLU A 19 -12.10 23.80 -8.73
C GLU A 19 -12.12 25.00 -9.67
N LEU A 20 -11.05 25.14 -10.45
CA LEU A 20 -10.95 26.20 -11.44
C LEU A 20 -11.64 25.76 -12.73
N TRP A 21 -12.28 26.72 -13.40
CA TRP A 21 -12.76 26.51 -14.76
C TRP A 21 -12.90 27.84 -15.50
N PRO A 22 -12.47 27.93 -16.78
CA PRO A 22 -11.65 26.95 -17.50
C PRO A 22 -10.26 26.79 -16.85
N TRP A 23 -9.65 25.60 -16.95
CA TRP A 23 -8.33 25.34 -16.35
C TRP A 23 -7.26 26.23 -16.98
N PRO A 24 -6.60 27.11 -16.20
CA PRO A 24 -5.43 27.83 -16.67
C PRO A 24 -4.32 26.84 -16.97
N GLY A 25 -3.60 27.02 -18.08
CA GLY A 25 -2.63 26.03 -18.52
C GLY A 25 -1.40 26.62 -19.21
N ARG A 26 -0.33 25.84 -19.23
CA ARG A 26 0.98 26.17 -19.80
C ARG A 26 1.52 24.95 -20.54
N ILE A 27 2.32 25.17 -21.58
CA ILE A 27 3.07 24.09 -22.23
C ILE A 27 4.55 24.35 -22.00
N PHE A 28 5.23 23.38 -21.39
CA PHE A 28 6.65 23.45 -21.05
C PHE A 28 7.49 22.63 -22.02
N ALA A 29 8.66 23.16 -22.35
CA ALA A 29 9.73 22.41 -22.99
C ALA A 29 10.64 21.82 -21.90
N VAL A 30 10.77 20.49 -21.85
CA VAL A 30 11.54 19.78 -20.82
C VAL A 30 12.64 18.94 -21.46
N GLY A 31 13.89 19.24 -21.09
CA GLY A 31 15.09 18.66 -21.68
C GLY A 31 15.63 17.43 -20.94
N PRO A 32 16.55 16.67 -21.56
CA PRO A 32 17.07 15.41 -21.01
C PRO A 32 17.80 15.51 -19.68
N ARG A 33 18.22 16.73 -19.28
CA ARG A 33 18.91 16.99 -18.02
C ARG A 33 18.00 17.58 -16.94
N HIS A 34 16.78 18.01 -17.30
CA HIS A 34 15.88 18.64 -16.36
C HIS A 34 15.29 17.59 -15.42
N THR A 35 15.37 17.89 -14.14
CA THR A 35 14.87 17.08 -13.04
C THR A 35 13.40 17.38 -12.76
N PHE A 36 12.76 16.55 -11.93
CA PHE A 36 11.41 16.86 -11.44
C PHE A 36 11.41 18.10 -10.54
N GLN A 37 12.50 18.36 -9.81
CA GLN A 37 12.65 19.62 -9.06
C GLN A 37 12.68 20.83 -10.00
N ASP A 38 13.47 20.79 -11.08
CA ASP A 38 13.49 21.89 -12.07
C ASP A 38 12.10 22.13 -12.68
N LEU A 39 11.35 21.05 -12.92
CA LEU A 39 9.99 21.13 -13.45
C LEU A 39 9.01 21.70 -12.43
N ALA A 40 9.07 21.27 -11.16
CA ALA A 40 8.26 21.84 -10.08
C ALA A 40 8.54 23.33 -9.93
N GLU A 41 9.82 23.73 -9.97
CA GLU A 41 10.22 25.12 -9.91
C GLU A 41 9.63 25.95 -11.04
N ALA A 42 9.74 25.47 -12.28
CA ALA A 42 9.18 26.13 -13.45
C ALA A 42 7.64 26.20 -13.44
N ILE A 43 6.97 25.13 -13.00
CA ILE A 43 5.49 25.12 -12.87
C ILE A 43 5.08 26.16 -11.82
N ASN A 44 5.67 26.11 -10.65
CA ASN A 44 5.34 27.03 -9.57
C ASN A 44 5.56 28.50 -9.98
N ASP A 45 6.63 28.82 -10.71
CA ASP A 45 6.83 30.18 -11.24
C ASP A 45 5.76 30.56 -12.27
N ALA A 46 5.44 29.65 -13.20
CA ALA A 46 4.47 29.91 -14.25
C ALA A 46 3.01 30.03 -13.76
N PHE A 47 2.73 29.53 -12.56
CA PHE A 47 1.44 29.60 -11.87
C PHE A 47 1.46 30.50 -10.63
N ALA A 48 2.52 31.30 -10.40
CA ALA A 48 2.63 32.22 -9.27
C ALA A 48 2.45 31.56 -7.88
N ARG A 49 3.09 30.40 -7.69
CA ARG A 49 3.24 29.69 -6.41
C ARG A 49 4.60 30.06 -5.79
N TRP A 50 4.73 31.33 -5.41
CA TRP A 50 6.01 31.90 -5.00
C TRP A 50 6.42 31.56 -3.57
N ASP A 51 5.47 31.14 -2.73
CA ASP A 51 5.79 30.66 -1.38
C ASP A 51 6.39 29.26 -1.43
N ARG A 52 7.70 29.17 -1.70
CA ARG A 52 8.38 27.88 -1.88
C ARG A 52 8.56 27.08 -0.58
N SER A 53 8.08 27.59 0.55
CA SER A 53 8.18 26.89 1.85
C SER A 53 7.18 25.74 2.01
N HIS A 54 6.48 25.38 0.92
CA HIS A 54 5.48 24.33 0.88
C HIS A 54 5.95 23.09 0.11
N LEU A 55 5.48 21.93 0.56
CA LEU A 55 5.83 20.62 -0.02
C LEU A 55 5.29 20.46 -1.44
N SER A 56 6.05 19.78 -2.28
CA SER A 56 5.71 19.54 -3.69
C SER A 56 5.82 18.04 -4.01
N VAL A 57 4.82 17.51 -4.70
CA VAL A 57 4.73 16.08 -5.00
C VAL A 57 4.28 15.86 -6.43
N PHE A 58 4.95 14.97 -7.16
CA PHE A 58 4.41 14.40 -8.39
C PHE A 58 3.90 12.99 -8.17
N THR A 59 2.70 12.70 -8.66
CA THR A 59 2.14 11.34 -8.68
C THR A 59 2.07 10.86 -10.12
N LEU A 60 2.74 9.75 -10.41
CA LEU A 60 2.79 9.14 -11.74
C LEU A 60 1.60 8.20 -11.97
N ALA A 61 1.29 7.89 -13.24
CA ALA A 61 0.19 7.00 -13.60
C ALA A 61 0.31 5.58 -13.02
N ASP A 62 1.53 5.13 -12.72
CA ASP A 62 1.81 3.83 -12.11
C ASP A 62 1.83 3.87 -10.57
N GLY A 63 1.42 4.99 -9.97
CA GLY A 63 1.35 5.18 -8.52
C GLY A 63 2.68 5.55 -7.87
N ARG A 64 3.80 5.59 -8.62
CA ARG A 64 5.07 6.12 -8.08
C ARG A 64 4.94 7.59 -7.75
N VAL A 65 5.64 8.00 -6.70
CA VAL A 65 5.65 9.37 -6.21
C VAL A 65 7.05 9.95 -6.40
N VAL A 66 7.16 11.17 -6.92
CA VAL A 66 8.42 11.90 -7.03
C VAL A 66 8.35 13.14 -6.14
N THR A 67 9.19 13.19 -5.11
CA THR A 67 9.17 14.25 -4.10
C THR A 67 10.55 14.41 -3.44
N ASP A 68 10.73 15.36 -2.53
CA ASP A 68 11.96 15.54 -1.76
C ASP A 68 12.10 14.46 -0.68
N GLU A 69 13.31 14.29 -0.14
CA GLU A 69 13.63 13.22 0.81
C GLU A 69 12.80 13.29 2.10
N ASP A 70 12.58 14.50 2.64
CA ASP A 70 11.81 14.70 3.88
C ASP A 70 10.32 14.34 3.68
N THR A 71 9.73 14.77 2.56
CA THR A 71 8.36 14.42 2.19
C THR A 71 8.24 12.93 1.87
N ALA A 72 9.25 12.34 1.22
CA ALA A 72 9.26 10.92 0.91
C ALA A 72 9.24 10.05 2.17
N ALA A 73 10.00 10.40 3.21
CA ALA A 73 9.97 9.72 4.50
C ALA A 73 8.57 9.77 5.12
N SER A 74 7.95 10.97 5.15
CA SER A 74 6.60 11.16 5.67
C SER A 74 5.53 10.35 4.92
N LEU A 75 5.64 10.24 3.60
CA LEU A 75 4.73 9.43 2.78
C LEU A 75 4.97 7.92 2.93
N ALA A 76 6.22 7.50 3.12
CA ALA A 76 6.57 6.10 3.30
C ALA A 76 6.03 5.51 4.61
N GLU A 77 5.76 6.35 5.62
CA GLU A 77 5.10 5.98 6.87
C GLU A 77 3.56 5.87 6.76
N SER A 78 2.98 6.30 5.62
CA SER A 78 1.53 6.35 5.43
C SER A 78 0.88 4.97 5.57
N PRO A 79 -0.14 4.83 6.43
CA PRO A 79 -0.91 3.60 6.51
C PRO A 79 -1.94 3.43 5.40
N LEU A 80 -2.12 4.44 4.56
CA LEU A 80 -3.16 4.45 3.53
C LEU A 80 -2.56 4.29 2.13
N GLY A 81 -3.24 3.52 1.30
CA GLY A 81 -2.85 3.28 -0.10
C GLY A 81 -1.74 2.23 -0.24
N PRO A 82 -1.12 2.09 -1.41
CA PRO A 82 0.04 1.22 -1.60
C PRO A 82 1.24 1.65 -0.75
N VAL A 83 2.18 0.75 -0.47
CA VAL A 83 3.47 1.14 0.12
C VAL A 83 4.15 2.13 -0.82
N ALA A 84 4.52 3.32 -0.32
CA ALA A 84 4.98 4.40 -1.19
C ALA A 84 6.23 4.02 -1.99
N ALA A 85 6.17 4.18 -3.31
CA ALA A 85 7.31 4.01 -4.21
C ALA A 85 7.85 5.39 -4.58
N THR A 86 8.75 5.92 -3.75
CA THR A 86 9.24 7.29 -3.86
C THR A 86 10.51 7.40 -4.71
N MET A 87 10.65 8.51 -5.41
CA MET A 87 11.85 8.90 -6.16
C MET A 87 12.24 10.31 -5.76
N ASP A 88 13.54 10.56 -5.58
CA ASP A 88 14.04 11.90 -5.26
C ASP A 88 13.87 12.84 -6.47
N MET A 89 13.11 13.92 -6.28
CA MET A 89 12.86 14.92 -7.31
C MET A 89 14.11 15.68 -7.76
N ALA A 90 15.12 15.84 -6.91
CA ALA A 90 16.35 16.58 -7.19
C ALA A 90 17.31 15.80 -8.11
N HIS A 91 17.15 14.48 -8.17
CA HIS A 91 18.04 13.59 -8.91
C HIS A 91 17.34 12.82 -10.05
N THR A 92 16.01 12.79 -10.05
CA THR A 92 15.23 12.11 -11.08
C THR A 92 14.96 13.03 -12.27
N THR A 93 15.41 12.64 -13.47
CA THR A 93 15.16 13.40 -14.70
C THR A 93 13.82 13.05 -15.36
N VAL A 94 13.03 14.05 -15.74
CA VAL A 94 11.68 13.89 -16.31
C VAL A 94 11.70 13.03 -17.58
N VAL A 95 12.63 13.29 -18.49
CA VAL A 95 12.70 12.63 -19.82
C VAL A 95 13.10 11.15 -19.75
N ARG A 96 13.75 10.72 -18.66
CA ARG A 96 14.06 9.28 -18.45
C ARG A 96 12.91 8.54 -17.80
N THR A 97 12.09 9.23 -17.02
CA THR A 97 11.00 8.64 -16.25
C THR A 97 9.71 8.55 -17.07
N LEU A 98 9.42 9.57 -17.90
CA LEU A 98 8.17 9.69 -18.65
C LEU A 98 8.34 9.44 -20.16
N ARG A 99 7.27 8.99 -20.79
CA ARG A 99 7.14 8.73 -22.22
C ARG A 99 6.10 9.68 -22.84
N PRO A 100 6.18 9.93 -24.17
CA PRO A 100 5.13 10.63 -24.88
C PRO A 100 3.75 9.98 -24.64
N GLY A 101 2.76 10.80 -24.30
CA GLY A 101 1.40 10.36 -23.96
C GLY A 101 1.14 10.09 -22.47
N ASP A 102 2.17 10.04 -21.63
CA ASP A 102 2.00 9.83 -20.19
C ASP A 102 1.24 11.00 -19.54
N GLU A 103 0.41 10.66 -18.56
CA GLU A 103 -0.33 11.59 -17.72
C GLU A 103 0.17 11.47 -16.28
N PHE A 104 0.35 12.59 -15.60
CA PHE A 104 0.80 12.64 -14.22
C PHE A 104 0.23 13.87 -13.49
N LEU A 105 0.20 13.82 -12.16
CA LEU A 105 -0.31 14.90 -11.31
C LEU A 105 0.87 15.60 -10.63
N PHE A 106 0.85 16.93 -10.60
CA PHE A 106 1.73 17.73 -9.76
C PHE A 106 0.90 18.47 -8.71
N THR A 107 1.18 18.21 -7.44
CA THR A 107 0.54 18.87 -6.30
C THR A 107 1.54 19.78 -5.61
N PHE A 108 1.17 21.05 -5.49
CA PHE A 108 1.90 22.06 -4.73
C PHE A 108 1.13 22.40 -3.47
N ASP A 109 1.85 22.56 -2.35
CA ASP A 109 1.29 22.82 -1.03
C ASP A 109 0.29 21.74 -0.61
N LEU A 110 0.77 20.70 0.04
CA LEU A 110 -0.08 19.59 0.48
C LEU A 110 -1.20 20.01 1.47
N GLY A 111 -1.09 21.18 2.10
CA GLY A 111 -2.16 21.75 2.91
C GLY A 111 -3.30 22.32 2.07
N ASP A 112 -2.97 23.17 1.10
CA ASP A 112 -3.95 23.79 0.19
C ASP A 112 -4.28 22.92 -1.04
N ASN A 113 -3.52 21.86 -1.30
CA ASN A 113 -3.69 20.87 -2.36
C ASN A 113 -3.89 21.49 -3.76
N TRP A 114 -2.94 22.33 -4.22
CA TRP A 114 -2.97 22.91 -5.56
C TRP A 114 -2.59 21.86 -6.61
N GLN A 115 -3.57 21.35 -7.34
CA GLN A 115 -3.43 20.22 -8.23
C GLN A 115 -3.31 20.63 -9.70
N HIS A 116 -2.25 20.17 -10.35
CA HIS A 116 -1.94 20.43 -11.75
C HIS A 116 -1.88 19.13 -12.53
N ARG A 117 -2.79 18.98 -13.48
CA ARG A 117 -2.79 17.88 -14.43
C ARG A 117 -1.68 18.09 -15.44
N CYS A 118 -0.79 17.12 -15.58
CA CYS A 118 0.32 17.17 -16.51
C CYS A 118 0.17 16.08 -17.58
N VAL A 119 0.31 16.43 -18.86
CA VAL A 119 0.23 15.50 -19.99
C VAL A 119 1.44 15.70 -20.88
N VAL A 120 2.18 14.63 -21.11
CA VAL A 120 3.29 14.61 -22.06
C VAL A 120 2.72 14.53 -23.47
N GLY A 121 3.07 15.49 -24.31
CA GLY A 121 2.66 15.53 -25.71
C GLY A 121 3.08 14.27 -26.49
N PRO A 122 2.38 13.94 -27.58
CA PRO A 122 2.59 12.69 -28.34
C PRO A 122 3.92 12.65 -29.09
N GLU A 123 4.53 13.80 -29.35
CA GLU A 123 5.80 13.92 -30.05
C GLU A 123 6.83 14.68 -29.22
N LYS A 124 8.10 14.28 -29.36
CA LYS A 124 9.23 15.04 -28.85
C LYS A 124 9.50 16.25 -29.72
N ILE A 125 9.97 17.32 -29.10
CA ILE A 125 10.29 18.59 -29.75
C ILE A 125 11.80 18.81 -29.88
N ASP A 126 12.19 19.69 -30.79
CA ASP A 126 13.52 20.30 -30.85
C ASP A 126 13.39 21.75 -30.36
N PRO A 127 13.95 22.11 -29.19
CA PRO A 127 13.74 23.43 -28.60
C PRO A 127 14.33 24.55 -29.47
N ALA A 128 15.42 24.30 -30.20
CA ALA A 128 15.99 25.31 -31.09
C ALA A 128 15.06 25.62 -32.29
N ALA A 129 14.29 24.63 -32.74
CA ALA A 129 13.33 24.80 -33.84
C ALA A 129 12.01 25.40 -33.35
N GLU A 130 11.49 24.94 -32.21
CA GLU A 130 10.17 25.36 -31.69
C GLU A 130 10.24 26.66 -30.88
N LEU A 131 11.27 26.83 -30.04
CA LEU A 131 11.42 27.98 -29.12
C LEU A 131 12.45 28.99 -29.63
N GLY A 132 13.31 28.62 -30.58
CA GLY A 132 14.42 29.45 -31.05
C GLY A 132 15.63 29.50 -30.10
N ILE A 133 15.54 28.85 -28.94
CA ILE A 133 16.59 28.77 -27.90
C ILE A 133 16.65 27.35 -27.31
N VAL A 134 17.76 27.03 -26.64
CA VAL A 134 17.87 25.82 -25.81
C VAL A 134 17.93 26.28 -24.35
N PRO A 135 16.80 26.26 -23.61
CA PRO A 135 16.79 26.80 -22.25
C PRO A 135 17.58 25.90 -21.28
N GLU A 136 18.11 26.48 -20.20
CA GLU A 136 18.86 25.74 -19.18
C GLU A 136 17.96 25.05 -18.15
N VAL A 137 16.72 25.52 -18.01
CA VAL A 137 15.68 24.99 -17.12
C VAL A 137 14.38 24.75 -17.92
N PRO A 138 13.42 23.95 -17.42
CA PRO A 138 12.11 23.83 -18.07
C PRO A 138 11.48 25.21 -18.30
N LEU A 139 11.02 25.45 -19.53
CA LEU A 139 10.54 26.77 -19.93
C LEU A 139 9.13 26.67 -20.53
N PRO A 140 8.14 27.42 -20.00
CA PRO A 140 6.85 27.53 -20.66
C PRO A 140 7.01 28.35 -21.94
N TYR A 141 6.50 27.83 -23.06
CA TYR A 141 6.55 28.51 -24.36
C TYR A 141 5.15 28.76 -24.95
N TRP A 142 4.10 28.28 -24.29
CA TRP A 142 2.70 28.56 -24.60
C TRP A 142 1.85 28.56 -23.34
N GLY A 143 0.72 29.29 -23.32
CA GLY A 143 -0.16 29.33 -22.15
C GLY A 143 -1.51 29.99 -22.38
N TRP A 144 -2.46 29.69 -21.49
CA TRP A 144 -3.83 30.20 -21.49
C TRP A 144 -4.40 30.35 -20.06
N GLY A 145 -5.50 31.08 -19.94
CA GLY A 145 -6.13 31.39 -18.65
C GLY A 145 -5.44 32.53 -17.90
N ASN A 146 -6.20 33.25 -17.07
CA ASN A 146 -5.64 34.26 -16.18
C ASN A 146 -4.67 33.59 -15.20
N LEU A 147 -3.55 34.23 -14.90
CA LEU A 147 -2.60 33.76 -13.88
C LEU A 147 -3.34 33.78 -12.52
N PRO A 148 -3.80 32.64 -12.00
CA PRO A 148 -4.44 32.63 -10.70
C PRO A 148 -3.29 32.64 -9.71
N ASP A 149 -2.94 33.82 -9.19
CA ASP A 149 -2.03 33.83 -8.04
C ASP A 149 -2.62 32.95 -6.94
N GLN A 150 -1.79 32.52 -5.99
CA GLN A 150 -2.21 31.65 -4.87
C GLN A 150 -3.46 32.17 -4.12
N TYR A 151 -3.80 33.46 -4.27
CA TYR A 151 -4.94 34.11 -3.65
C TYR A 151 -6.06 34.54 -4.63
N GLY A 152 -5.99 34.16 -5.92
CA GLY A 152 -7.09 34.31 -6.88
C GLY A 152 -7.45 35.74 -7.29
N ARG A 153 -6.52 36.69 -7.25
CA ARG A 153 -6.74 38.11 -7.57
C ARG A 153 -6.86 38.33 -9.08
N ARG A 154 -7.97 38.93 -9.56
CA ARG A 154 -8.15 39.28 -10.98
C ARG A 154 -7.45 40.60 -11.36
N TRP A 155 -7.21 41.52 -10.42
CA TRP A 155 -6.34 42.73 -10.51
C TRP A 155 -6.03 43.27 -9.10
N ALA A 156 -5.33 44.42 -8.98
CA ALA A 156 -4.83 44.95 -7.70
C ALA A 156 -5.92 45.29 -6.65
N ASP A 157 -7.16 45.57 -7.09
CA ASP A 157 -8.32 46.00 -6.27
C ASP A 157 -9.60 45.25 -6.68
N ASP A 158 -9.53 43.93 -6.75
CA ASP A 158 -10.57 43.09 -7.34
C ASP A 158 -11.80 42.82 -6.43
N ASP A 159 -13.03 42.91 -6.97
CA ASP A 159 -14.31 43.03 -6.23
C ASP A 159 -15.21 41.77 -6.16
N GLY A 160 -14.81 40.66 -6.76
CA GLY A 160 -15.55 39.39 -6.75
C GLY A 160 -16.82 39.27 -7.61
N GLU A 161 -17.37 40.34 -8.24
CA GLU A 161 -18.75 40.27 -8.79
C GLU A 161 -18.88 40.00 -10.30
N SER A 162 -17.81 40.20 -11.08
CA SER A 162 -17.86 40.03 -12.54
C SER A 162 -17.82 38.56 -13.02
N ARG A 163 -18.63 38.20 -14.02
CA ARG A 163 -19.02 36.80 -14.29
C ARG A 163 -18.22 36.08 -15.39
N ALA A 164 -17.78 34.86 -15.06
CA ALA A 164 -17.05 33.90 -15.90
C ALA A 164 -17.95 32.81 -16.55
N PRO A 165 -17.46 32.05 -17.55
CA PRO A 165 -18.22 31.04 -18.30
C PRO A 165 -18.64 29.80 -17.48
N LYS A 166 -19.53 28.96 -18.06
CA LYS A 166 -20.18 27.84 -17.36
C LYS A 166 -19.25 26.63 -17.15
N ARG A 167 -19.34 26.08 -15.93
CA ARG A 167 -18.58 24.97 -15.33
C ARG A 167 -19.09 23.57 -15.80
N PRO A 168 -18.22 22.55 -15.92
CA PRO A 168 -18.60 21.17 -16.18
C PRO A 168 -19.50 20.57 -15.07
N ALA A 169 -20.22 19.50 -15.40
CA ALA A 169 -21.20 18.87 -14.49
C ALA A 169 -20.60 17.86 -13.49
N ARG A 170 -19.33 17.46 -13.64
CA ARG A 170 -18.64 16.54 -12.73
C ARG A 170 -17.22 17.07 -12.45
N PRO A 171 -16.71 16.95 -11.21
CA PRO A 171 -15.32 17.27 -10.87
C PRO A 171 -14.34 16.37 -11.63
N HIS A 172 -13.12 16.86 -11.87
CA HIS A 172 -12.06 16.04 -12.48
C HIS A 172 -11.63 14.88 -11.56
N PRO A 173 -11.37 13.66 -12.06
CA PRO A 173 -10.98 12.50 -11.23
C PRO A 173 -9.73 12.69 -10.36
N MET A 174 -8.77 13.52 -10.78
CA MET A 174 -7.61 13.86 -9.95
C MET A 174 -8.01 14.68 -8.71
N LEU A 175 -8.99 15.58 -8.83
CA LEU A 175 -9.49 16.37 -7.70
C LEU A 175 -10.26 15.53 -6.68
N THR A 176 -10.81 14.38 -7.10
CA THR A 176 -11.54 13.44 -6.23
C THR A 176 -10.66 12.31 -5.69
N HIS A 177 -9.35 12.31 -5.96
CA HIS A 177 -8.41 11.22 -5.63
C HIS A 177 -8.76 9.88 -6.29
N ASP A 178 -9.58 9.91 -7.35
CA ASP A 178 -9.93 8.74 -8.16
C ASP A 178 -8.88 8.46 -9.25
N TRP A 179 -7.80 9.26 -9.32
CA TRP A 179 -6.66 9.10 -10.22
C TRP A 179 -5.33 9.04 -9.43
N PRO A 180 -4.41 8.11 -9.74
CA PRO A 180 -4.47 7.09 -10.80
C PRO A 180 -5.42 5.92 -10.44
N GLY A 181 -6.39 6.15 -9.56
CA GLY A 181 -7.34 5.14 -9.12
C GLY A 181 -6.67 4.15 -8.19
N ALA A 182 -7.42 3.59 -7.26
CA ALA A 182 -6.92 2.49 -6.42
C ALA A 182 -6.63 1.19 -7.20
N GLN A 183 -6.75 1.23 -8.53
CA GLN A 183 -6.64 0.11 -9.46
C GLN A 183 -5.31 0.11 -10.25
N ALA A 184 -4.42 1.08 -9.98
CA ALA A 184 -3.11 1.18 -10.65
C ALA A 184 -1.95 0.51 -9.91
N ALA A 185 -2.10 0.20 -8.61
CA ALA A 185 -1.09 -0.59 -7.91
C ALA A 185 -1.26 -2.07 -8.30
N PRO A 186 -0.20 -2.74 -8.79
CA PRO A 186 -0.28 -4.16 -9.08
C PRO A 186 -0.65 -4.96 -7.83
N ASP A 187 -1.30 -6.11 -8.02
CA ASP A 187 -1.53 -7.07 -6.93
C ASP A 187 -0.20 -7.51 -6.31
N LEU A 188 -0.22 -7.83 -5.02
CA LEU A 188 0.94 -8.32 -4.30
C LEU A 188 1.27 -9.74 -4.79
N ASP A 189 2.49 -9.94 -5.31
CA ASP A 189 3.02 -11.28 -5.57
C ASP A 189 3.54 -11.86 -4.25
N LEU A 190 2.65 -12.53 -3.53
CA LEU A 190 2.98 -13.13 -2.24
C LEU A 190 4.03 -14.25 -2.36
N SER A 191 4.13 -14.91 -3.53
CA SER A 191 5.15 -15.92 -3.77
C SER A 191 6.56 -15.32 -3.79
N ALA A 192 6.71 -14.13 -4.38
CA ALA A 192 7.94 -13.36 -4.36
C ALA A 192 8.29 -12.88 -2.94
N VAL A 193 7.30 -12.42 -2.16
CA VAL A 193 7.48 -12.04 -0.75
C VAL A 193 7.99 -13.23 0.08
N ARG A 194 7.29 -14.38 0.01
CA ARG A 194 7.68 -15.60 0.74
C ARG A 194 9.07 -16.09 0.33
N ALA A 195 9.38 -16.06 -0.97
CA ALA A 195 10.71 -16.41 -1.46
C ALA A 195 11.79 -15.46 -0.90
N ALA A 196 11.56 -14.15 -0.90
CA ALA A 196 12.53 -13.18 -0.35
C ALA A 196 12.77 -13.42 1.15
N ILE A 197 11.71 -13.67 1.93
CA ILE A 197 11.79 -14.01 3.36
C ILE A 197 12.62 -15.28 3.56
N ALA A 198 12.31 -16.36 2.82
CA ALA A 198 12.99 -17.65 2.97
C ALA A 198 14.49 -17.57 2.67
N HIS A 199 14.91 -16.68 1.77
CA HIS A 199 16.32 -16.47 1.42
C HIS A 199 17.01 -15.36 2.23
N GLY A 200 16.28 -14.62 3.08
CA GLY A 200 16.81 -13.46 3.80
C GLY A 200 17.19 -12.29 2.89
N ASP A 201 16.57 -12.17 1.71
CA ASP A 201 16.90 -11.13 0.72
C ASP A 201 16.07 -9.86 0.96
N VAL A 202 16.64 -8.93 1.72
CA VAL A 202 16.00 -7.64 2.04
C VAL A 202 15.69 -6.81 0.80
N ALA A 203 16.57 -6.81 -0.20
CA ALA A 203 16.37 -6.00 -1.40
C ALA A 203 15.20 -6.55 -2.25
N ALA A 204 15.14 -7.87 -2.42
CA ALA A 204 14.02 -8.53 -3.08
C ALA A 204 12.70 -8.34 -2.32
N PHE A 205 12.73 -8.41 -0.98
CA PHE A 205 11.56 -8.20 -0.15
C PHE A 205 10.99 -6.79 -0.29
N LEU A 206 11.83 -5.75 -0.15
CA LEU A 206 11.39 -4.37 -0.32
C LEU A 206 10.84 -4.14 -1.74
N ALA A 207 11.53 -4.65 -2.77
CA ALA A 207 11.05 -4.55 -4.14
C ALA A 207 9.70 -5.26 -4.39
N ALA A 208 9.42 -6.35 -3.66
CA ALA A 208 8.17 -7.10 -3.79
C ALA A 208 6.96 -6.35 -3.18
N ILE A 209 7.17 -5.53 -2.15
CA ILE A 209 6.08 -4.82 -1.46
C ILE A 209 5.93 -3.35 -1.88
N THR A 210 7.00 -2.70 -2.36
CA THR A 210 6.98 -1.30 -2.77
C THR A 210 6.02 -1.08 -3.95
N GLY A 211 5.12 -0.09 -3.82
CA GLY A 211 4.09 0.21 -4.81
C GLY A 211 2.98 -0.83 -4.89
N ARG A 212 2.82 -1.69 -3.87
CA ARG A 212 1.75 -2.70 -3.79
C ARG A 212 0.81 -2.41 -2.63
N SER A 213 -0.44 -2.86 -2.76
CA SER A 213 -1.37 -2.94 -1.64
C SER A 213 -1.05 -4.19 -0.82
N ILE A 214 -0.80 -4.03 0.48
CA ILE A 214 -0.41 -5.13 1.38
C ILE A 214 -1.48 -5.44 2.44
N ASP A 215 -2.60 -4.72 2.44
CA ASP A 215 -3.57 -4.72 3.55
C ASP A 215 -4.27 -6.07 3.75
N ASP A 216 -4.39 -6.87 2.68
CA ASP A 216 -4.93 -8.24 2.72
C ASP A 216 -3.90 -9.27 3.25
N ALA A 217 -2.62 -8.88 3.40
CA ALA A 217 -1.50 -9.77 3.67
C ALA A 217 -0.57 -9.25 4.79
N LEU A 218 -1.07 -8.41 5.71
CA LEU A 218 -0.20 -7.73 6.68
C LEU A 218 0.53 -8.68 7.62
N GLN A 219 -0.12 -9.74 8.13
CA GLN A 219 0.55 -10.73 8.98
C GLN A 219 1.66 -11.46 8.21
N GLN A 220 1.38 -11.82 6.95
CA GLN A 220 2.31 -12.53 6.08
C GLN A 220 3.50 -11.66 5.64
N VAL A 221 3.25 -10.40 5.27
CA VAL A 221 4.28 -9.43 4.90
C VAL A 221 5.14 -9.07 6.12
N ALA A 222 4.52 -8.88 7.29
CA ALA A 222 5.21 -8.52 8.52
C ALA A 222 6.22 -9.58 9.00
N ALA A 223 6.05 -10.85 8.61
CA ALA A 223 7.02 -11.91 8.88
C ALA A 223 8.42 -11.62 8.31
N GLY A 224 8.51 -10.80 7.25
CA GLY A 224 9.77 -10.35 6.66
C GLY A 224 10.40 -9.12 7.34
N ILE A 225 9.70 -8.45 8.26
CA ILE A 225 10.20 -7.21 8.87
C ILE A 225 11.41 -7.43 9.78
N PRO A 226 11.52 -8.51 10.57
CA PRO A 226 12.71 -8.74 11.40
C PRO A 226 14.03 -8.76 10.62
N MET A 227 14.06 -9.31 9.39
CA MET A 227 15.27 -9.26 8.55
C MET A 227 15.56 -7.84 8.06
N VAL A 228 14.54 -7.05 7.75
CA VAL A 228 14.69 -5.65 7.30
C VAL A 228 15.31 -4.78 8.41
N LEU A 229 14.86 -4.96 9.66
CA LEU A 229 15.38 -4.22 10.83
C LEU A 229 16.86 -4.50 11.13
N GLN A 230 17.39 -5.66 10.73
CA GLN A 230 18.80 -6.00 10.95
C GLN A 230 19.77 -5.22 10.05
N HIS A 231 19.29 -4.71 8.90
CA HIS A 231 20.14 -4.09 7.88
C HIS A 231 20.14 -2.54 7.90
N GLY A 232 19.28 -1.91 8.72
CA GLY A 232 19.46 -0.53 9.23
C GLY A 232 19.62 0.59 8.20
N SER A 233 18.64 0.79 7.31
CA SER A 233 18.55 1.98 6.44
C SER A 233 17.30 2.80 6.74
N ASP A 234 17.34 4.13 6.61
CA ASP A 234 16.21 5.02 6.91
C ASP A 234 14.95 4.67 6.09
N HIS A 235 15.10 4.28 4.83
CA HIS A 235 13.99 3.81 3.99
C HIS A 235 13.34 2.52 4.52
N ALA A 236 14.12 1.66 5.15
CA ALA A 236 13.62 0.43 5.75
C ALA A 236 12.77 0.73 7.00
N GLU A 237 13.18 1.70 7.84
CA GLU A 237 12.43 2.11 9.02
C GLU A 237 11.06 2.69 8.66
N ALA A 238 10.98 3.54 7.62
CA ALA A 238 9.71 4.09 7.16
C ALA A 238 8.72 3.01 6.69
N VAL A 239 9.20 1.98 5.97
CA VAL A 239 8.39 0.82 5.57
C VAL A 239 7.89 0.05 6.79
N VAL A 240 8.74 -0.14 7.81
CA VAL A 240 8.34 -0.79 9.07
C VAL A 240 7.24 0.00 9.77
N LEU A 241 7.39 1.32 9.86
CA LEU A 241 6.38 2.20 10.47
C LEU A 241 5.05 2.16 9.69
N SER A 242 5.07 2.16 8.36
CA SER A 242 3.86 1.97 7.55
C SER A 242 3.16 0.65 7.86
N VAL A 243 3.89 -0.46 7.94
CA VAL A 243 3.31 -1.78 8.29
C VAL A 243 2.70 -1.76 9.71
N ILE A 244 3.41 -1.18 10.68
CA ILE A 244 2.90 -1.02 12.06
C ILE A 244 1.61 -0.20 12.07
N ASN A 245 1.59 0.96 11.40
CA ASN A 245 0.41 1.82 11.35
C ASN A 245 -0.78 1.12 10.66
N ARG A 246 -0.55 0.34 9.61
CA ARG A 246 -1.59 -0.46 8.94
C ARG A 246 -2.19 -1.52 9.84
N LEU A 247 -1.35 -2.28 10.57
CA LEU A 247 -1.81 -3.27 11.55
C LEU A 247 -2.68 -2.60 12.62
N MET A 248 -2.24 -1.45 13.16
CA MET A 248 -2.98 -0.71 14.18
C MET A 248 -4.34 -0.18 13.67
N ILE A 249 -4.44 0.18 12.38
CA ILE A 249 -5.68 0.67 11.77
C ILE A 249 -6.62 -0.48 11.42
N ARG A 250 -6.09 -1.58 10.87
CA ARG A 250 -6.87 -2.77 10.51
C ARG A 250 -7.45 -3.43 11.76
N ALA A 251 -6.63 -3.59 12.79
CA ALA A 251 -7.01 -4.07 14.12
C ALA A 251 -7.77 -5.41 14.10
N ASP A 252 -7.40 -6.32 13.20
CA ASP A 252 -7.84 -7.71 13.24
C ASP A 252 -7.13 -8.49 14.36
N ASP A 253 -7.61 -9.70 14.67
CA ASP A 253 -6.98 -10.57 15.66
C ASP A 253 -5.49 -10.76 15.36
N GLY A 254 -4.65 -10.54 16.37
CA GLY A 254 -3.20 -10.66 16.27
C GLY A 254 -2.49 -9.45 15.66
N ASP A 255 -3.20 -8.46 15.10
CA ASP A 255 -2.57 -7.27 14.51
C ASP A 255 -1.91 -6.40 15.58
N GLN A 256 -2.61 -6.17 16.70
CA GLN A 256 -2.05 -5.41 17.82
C GLN A 256 -0.82 -6.12 18.41
N VAL A 257 -0.88 -7.44 18.56
CA VAL A 257 0.25 -8.25 19.06
C VAL A 257 1.47 -8.10 18.15
N LEU A 258 1.26 -8.24 16.83
CA LEU A 258 2.32 -8.11 15.85
C LEU A 258 2.90 -6.68 15.84
N ALA A 259 2.05 -5.65 15.89
CA ALA A 259 2.48 -4.26 15.95
C ALA A 259 3.33 -3.97 17.19
N GLU A 260 2.93 -4.47 18.37
CA GLU A 260 3.71 -4.39 19.61
C GLU A 260 5.07 -5.09 19.47
N ASP A 261 5.08 -6.30 18.90
CA ASP A 261 6.30 -7.07 18.68
C ASP A 261 7.26 -6.39 17.70
N LEU A 262 6.75 -5.75 16.64
CA LEU A 262 7.53 -4.98 15.69
C LEU A 262 8.09 -3.69 16.31
N LEU A 263 7.29 -2.98 17.12
CA LEU A 263 7.73 -1.80 17.87
C LEU A 263 8.84 -2.14 18.88
N ALA A 264 8.70 -3.25 19.60
CA ALA A 264 9.74 -3.73 20.51
C ALA A 264 11.05 -4.02 19.75
N ARG A 265 10.98 -4.71 18.60
CA ARG A 265 12.16 -4.97 17.74
C ARG A 265 12.78 -3.67 17.22
N LEU A 266 11.96 -2.70 16.77
CA LEU A 266 12.42 -1.38 16.32
C LEU A 266 13.16 -0.63 17.45
N ARG A 267 12.64 -0.68 18.68
CA ARG A 267 13.25 -0.09 19.88
C ARG A 267 14.40 -0.91 20.46
N ARG A 268 14.67 -2.10 19.91
CA ARG A 268 15.65 -3.08 20.43
C ARG A 268 15.34 -3.51 21.87
N GLU A 269 14.07 -3.63 22.18
CA GLU A 269 13.52 -4.11 23.45
C GLU A 269 13.15 -5.60 23.34
N PRO A 270 13.19 -6.37 24.45
CA PRO A 270 12.73 -7.75 24.46
C PRO A 270 11.22 -7.84 24.24
N LEU A 271 10.76 -8.93 23.62
CA LEU A 271 9.33 -9.18 23.42
C LEU A 271 8.62 -9.44 24.77
N PRO A 272 7.35 -9.01 24.93
CA PRO A 272 6.58 -9.24 26.14
C PRO A 272 6.01 -10.67 26.16
N GLY A 273 6.81 -11.65 26.60
CA GLY A 273 6.36 -13.04 26.76
C GLY A 273 7.47 -14.07 26.51
N ARG A 274 7.10 -15.35 26.60
CA ARG A 274 7.98 -16.46 26.20
C ARG A 274 8.04 -16.51 24.68
N VAL A 275 9.24 -16.41 24.11
CA VAL A 275 9.43 -16.49 22.66
C VAL A 275 9.55 -17.96 22.23
N VAL A 276 8.69 -18.40 21.32
CA VAL A 276 8.64 -19.77 20.79
C VAL A 276 8.53 -19.72 19.26
N PRO A 277 9.30 -20.53 18.49
CA PRO A 277 9.28 -20.52 17.03
C PRO A 277 8.11 -21.36 16.48
N VAL A 278 6.88 -21.00 16.82
CA VAL A 278 5.68 -21.70 16.36
C VAL A 278 5.37 -21.31 14.91
N ASP A 279 5.09 -22.30 14.07
CA ASP A 279 4.55 -22.08 12.72
C ASP A 279 3.08 -21.65 12.80
N LEU A 280 2.83 -20.35 12.60
CA LEU A 280 1.49 -19.77 12.68
C LEU A 280 0.56 -20.22 11.55
N GLU A 281 1.09 -20.50 10.36
CA GLU A 281 0.30 -20.98 9.23
C GLU A 281 -0.20 -22.40 9.55
N MET A 282 0.70 -23.26 10.04
CA MET A 282 0.34 -24.62 10.45
C MET A 282 -0.62 -24.63 11.66
N LEU A 283 -0.38 -23.79 12.67
CA LEU A 283 -1.26 -23.69 13.84
C LEU A 283 -2.65 -23.20 13.47
N GLY A 284 -2.74 -22.20 12.60
CA GLY A 284 -4.01 -21.69 12.11
C GLY A 284 -4.82 -22.77 11.40
N VAL A 285 -4.19 -23.51 10.48
CA VAL A 285 -4.82 -24.62 9.75
C VAL A 285 -5.34 -25.70 10.71
N GLU A 286 -4.55 -26.09 11.71
CA GLU A 286 -4.96 -27.12 12.67
C GLU A 286 -6.12 -26.66 13.56
N ARG A 287 -6.12 -25.41 14.01
CA ARG A 287 -7.19 -24.84 14.85
C ARG A 287 -8.50 -24.66 14.10
N GLU A 288 -8.47 -24.27 12.83
CA GLU A 288 -9.71 -24.03 12.07
C GLU A 288 -10.17 -25.26 11.28
N GLY A 289 -9.53 -26.41 11.50
CA GLY A 289 -9.93 -27.71 10.96
C GLY A 289 -11.31 -28.17 11.46
N ASP A 290 -11.85 -29.22 10.84
CA ASP A 290 -13.14 -29.81 11.23
C ASP A 290 -13.05 -30.43 12.65
N PRO A 291 -13.85 -29.93 13.63
CA PRO A 291 -13.90 -30.50 14.97
C PRO A 291 -14.45 -31.92 15.00
N GLY A 292 -15.16 -32.35 13.96
CA GLY A 292 -15.62 -33.74 13.81
C GLY A 292 -14.50 -34.74 13.51
N ALA A 293 -13.35 -34.27 13.04
CA ALA A 293 -12.19 -35.11 12.72
C ALA A 293 -11.18 -35.24 13.88
N SER A 294 -11.03 -34.21 14.70
CA SER A 294 -10.22 -34.19 15.94
C SER A 294 -10.67 -33.00 16.79
N THR A 295 -10.51 -33.07 18.11
CA THR A 295 -10.93 -31.98 19.00
C THR A 295 -9.87 -30.88 19.12
N GLY A 296 -8.60 -31.19 18.85
CA GLY A 296 -7.49 -30.25 19.06
C GLY A 296 -6.11 -30.90 19.02
N GLY A 297 -5.17 -30.33 19.77
CA GLY A 297 -3.79 -30.82 19.87
C GLY A 297 -2.96 -30.08 20.91
N TYR A 298 -1.64 -30.23 20.81
CA TYR A 298 -0.66 -29.67 21.73
C TYR A 298 0.47 -28.97 20.95
N ILE A 299 0.97 -27.89 21.53
CA ILE A 299 2.18 -27.18 21.07
C ILE A 299 3.31 -27.48 22.05
N ASP A 300 4.44 -27.95 21.54
CA ASP A 300 5.66 -28.06 22.33
C ASP A 300 6.31 -26.68 22.50
N LEU A 301 6.25 -26.11 23.70
CA LEU A 301 6.80 -24.78 23.96
C LEU A 301 8.33 -24.72 23.94
N GLN A 302 9.03 -25.86 23.84
CA GLN A 302 10.49 -25.90 23.66
C GLN A 302 10.88 -25.82 22.18
N THR A 303 10.15 -26.50 21.31
CA THR A 303 10.50 -26.64 19.88
C THR A 303 9.61 -25.81 18.95
N GLY A 304 8.40 -25.47 19.37
CA GLY A 304 7.35 -24.86 18.55
C GLY A 304 6.55 -25.86 17.71
N GLU A 305 6.84 -27.16 17.82
CA GLU A 305 6.18 -28.21 17.02
C GLU A 305 4.73 -28.46 17.47
N LEU A 306 3.89 -28.81 16.49
CA LEU A 306 2.47 -29.12 16.68
C LEU A 306 2.22 -30.62 16.67
N TYR A 307 1.47 -31.09 17.66
CA TYR A 307 1.08 -32.49 17.81
C TYR A 307 -0.45 -32.56 17.86
N GLY A 308 -1.05 -33.41 17.02
CA GLY A 308 -2.48 -33.68 17.11
C GLY A 308 -2.83 -34.44 18.40
N GLU A 309 -4.11 -34.39 18.81
CA GLU A 309 -4.60 -35.09 20.02
C GLU A 309 -4.20 -36.58 20.10
N ALA A 310 -4.17 -37.27 18.96
CA ALA A 310 -3.80 -38.68 18.90
C ALA A 310 -2.34 -38.97 19.32
N ALA A 311 -1.47 -37.95 19.39
CA ALA A 311 -0.06 -38.11 19.76
C ALA A 311 0.12 -38.53 21.23
N THR A 312 -0.87 -38.32 22.10
CA THR A 312 -0.81 -38.79 23.50
C THR A 312 -1.24 -40.26 23.64
N ASP A 313 -1.86 -40.85 22.61
CA ASP A 313 -2.34 -42.23 22.66
C ASP A 313 -1.28 -43.20 22.12
N ALA A 314 -0.55 -43.83 23.03
CA ALA A 314 0.46 -44.84 22.70
C ALA A 314 -0.11 -46.04 21.93
N GLY A 315 -1.41 -46.34 22.05
CA GLY A 315 -2.08 -47.34 21.23
C GLY A 315 -2.24 -46.94 19.76
N VAL A 316 -2.21 -45.64 19.46
CA VAL A 316 -2.35 -45.08 18.11
C VAL A 316 -1.00 -44.79 17.48
N VAL A 317 -0.09 -44.12 18.20
CA VAL A 317 1.21 -43.71 17.66
C VAL A 317 2.38 -44.64 18.04
N GLY A 318 2.16 -45.57 18.98
CA GLY A 318 3.18 -46.45 19.54
C GLY A 318 3.89 -45.83 20.74
N ASP A 319 4.33 -46.67 21.69
CA ASP A 319 4.97 -46.24 22.95
C ASP A 319 6.20 -45.33 22.74
N ASP A 320 6.97 -45.55 21.67
CA ASP A 320 8.20 -44.79 21.39
C ASP A 320 7.93 -43.37 20.85
N LEU A 321 6.72 -43.12 20.31
CA LEU A 321 6.32 -41.84 19.70
C LEU A 321 5.26 -41.09 20.50
N ALA A 322 4.65 -41.74 21.50
CA ALA A 322 3.64 -41.13 22.33
C ALA A 322 4.25 -40.00 23.18
N ILE A 323 3.62 -38.83 23.14
CA ILE A 323 3.99 -37.72 24.01
C ILE A 323 3.31 -37.87 25.36
N ASP A 324 4.09 -37.71 26.44
CA ASP A 324 3.58 -37.66 27.80
C ASP A 324 3.42 -36.20 28.23
N VAL A 325 2.21 -35.68 28.06
CA VAL A 325 1.86 -34.30 28.41
C VAL A 325 1.73 -34.08 29.92
N ASP A 326 1.47 -35.14 30.69
CA ASP A 326 1.31 -35.09 32.14
C ASP A 326 2.66 -35.07 32.88
N ALA A 327 3.72 -35.62 32.26
CA ALA A 327 5.07 -35.63 32.83
C ALA A 327 5.73 -34.24 32.91
N ASP A 328 5.41 -33.33 32.00
CA ASP A 328 5.92 -31.94 31.99
C ASP A 328 4.83 -30.95 31.56
N PRO A 329 3.91 -30.58 32.48
CA PRO A 329 2.77 -29.72 32.16
C PRO A 329 3.15 -28.31 31.68
N ASP A 330 4.34 -27.80 32.04
CA ASP A 330 4.82 -26.46 31.65
C ASP A 330 5.42 -26.43 30.23
N ARG A 331 5.62 -27.60 29.61
CA ARG A 331 6.12 -27.74 28.24
C ARG A 331 5.02 -27.70 27.20
N TRP A 332 3.81 -28.17 27.51
CA TRP A 332 2.78 -28.41 26.52
C TRP A 332 1.64 -27.41 26.64
N LEU A 333 1.36 -26.69 25.56
CA LEU A 333 0.18 -25.83 25.46
C LEU A 333 -0.92 -26.55 24.67
N PRO A 334 -2.07 -26.91 25.28
CA PRO A 334 -3.20 -27.44 24.53
C PRO A 334 -3.84 -26.37 23.64
N PHE A 335 -4.41 -26.79 22.51
CA PHE A 335 -5.26 -25.95 21.68
C PHE A 335 -6.49 -26.73 21.19
N ASP A 336 -7.62 -26.04 21.08
CA ASP A 336 -8.87 -26.59 20.56
C ASP A 336 -9.10 -26.20 19.11
N ARG A 337 -9.89 -27.00 18.39
CA ARG A 337 -10.42 -26.61 17.09
C ARG A 337 -11.61 -25.66 17.23
N THR A 338 -11.55 -24.49 16.59
CA THR A 338 -12.60 -23.45 16.64
C THR A 338 -13.73 -23.71 15.64
N GLY A 339 -13.49 -24.58 14.65
CA GLY A 339 -14.45 -24.99 13.64
C GLY A 339 -14.76 -23.89 12.61
N SER A 340 -15.92 -23.97 11.96
CA SER A 340 -16.21 -23.19 10.74
C SER A 340 -16.65 -21.74 10.95
N ARG A 341 -16.73 -21.25 12.20
CA ARG A 341 -17.26 -19.91 12.49
C ARG A 341 -16.36 -18.82 11.93
N ASP A 342 -15.06 -18.92 12.18
CA ASP A 342 -14.08 -17.91 11.80
C ASP A 342 -13.97 -17.85 10.27
N GLY A 343 -13.86 -19.01 9.61
CA GLY A 343 -13.91 -19.08 8.15
C GLY A 343 -15.19 -18.52 7.53
N TRP A 344 -16.35 -18.59 8.21
CA TRP A 344 -17.57 -17.93 7.75
C TRP A 344 -17.50 -16.41 7.89
N GLN A 345 -16.95 -15.91 9.00
CA GLN A 345 -16.73 -14.48 9.20
C GLN A 345 -15.77 -13.91 8.17
N ASP A 346 -14.72 -14.66 7.81
CA ASP A 346 -13.79 -14.26 6.75
C ASP A 346 -14.49 -14.15 5.39
N MET A 347 -15.38 -15.10 5.03
CA MET A 347 -16.17 -15.01 3.80
C MET A 347 -17.08 -13.76 3.79
N ALA A 348 -17.67 -13.42 4.94
CA ALA A 348 -18.53 -12.24 5.08
C ALA A 348 -17.72 -10.93 4.93
N ALA A 349 -16.58 -10.83 5.62
CA ALA A 349 -15.68 -9.68 5.50
C ALA A 349 -15.13 -9.52 4.07
N PHE A 350 -14.78 -10.63 3.41
CA PHE A 350 -14.33 -10.61 2.02
C PHE A 350 -15.45 -10.22 1.04
N ALA A 351 -16.70 -10.56 1.32
CA ALA A 351 -17.83 -10.11 0.51
C ALA A 351 -18.02 -8.59 0.67
N GLU A 352 -18.08 -8.09 1.90
CA GLU A 352 -18.35 -6.68 2.23
C GLU A 352 -17.35 -5.71 1.59
N ARG A 353 -16.07 -6.09 1.54
CA ARG A 353 -14.99 -5.23 1.00
C ARG A 353 -15.04 -5.02 -0.52
N GLN A 354 -15.83 -5.81 -1.26
CA GLN A 354 -15.84 -5.73 -2.72
C GLN A 354 -16.42 -4.40 -3.22
N ARG A 355 -15.66 -3.65 -4.02
CA ARG A 355 -16.11 -2.34 -4.54
C ARG A 355 -17.25 -2.45 -5.55
N ASP A 356 -17.26 -3.51 -6.35
CA ASP A 356 -18.37 -3.81 -7.25
C ASP A 356 -19.59 -4.27 -6.43
N THR A 357 -20.60 -3.40 -6.36
CA THR A 357 -21.84 -3.66 -5.63
C THR A 357 -22.54 -4.93 -6.12
N SER A 358 -22.50 -5.24 -7.42
CA SER A 358 -23.13 -6.46 -7.94
C SER A 358 -22.39 -7.72 -7.51
N LEU A 359 -21.06 -7.67 -7.49
CA LEU A 359 -20.23 -8.76 -6.99
C LEU A 359 -20.44 -8.97 -5.49
N ARG A 360 -20.44 -7.87 -4.71
CA ARG A 360 -20.70 -7.87 -3.26
C ARG A 360 -22.01 -8.58 -2.92
N GLU A 361 -23.12 -8.13 -3.50
CA GLU A 361 -24.45 -8.70 -3.28
C GLU A 361 -24.55 -10.19 -3.70
N ARG A 362 -23.75 -10.62 -4.67
CA ARG A 362 -23.68 -12.04 -5.07
C ARG A 362 -22.92 -12.88 -4.06
N LEU A 363 -21.81 -12.37 -3.53
CA LEU A 363 -21.01 -13.05 -2.50
C LEU A 363 -21.78 -13.13 -1.18
N GLU A 364 -22.43 -12.04 -0.76
CA GLU A 364 -23.27 -12.00 0.45
C GLU A 364 -24.40 -13.04 0.39
N ARG A 365 -25.08 -13.17 -0.76
CA ARG A 365 -26.08 -14.24 -0.94
C ARG A 365 -25.48 -15.64 -1.01
N ALA A 366 -24.24 -15.79 -1.47
CA ALA A 366 -23.60 -17.09 -1.58
C ALA A 366 -23.34 -17.73 -0.20
N ILE A 367 -23.07 -16.90 0.81
CA ILE A 367 -22.72 -17.34 2.17
C ILE A 367 -23.94 -17.64 3.06
N GLU A 368 -25.15 -17.42 2.57
CA GLU A 368 -26.39 -17.72 3.31
C GLU A 368 -26.74 -19.20 3.24
N GLY A 369 -27.05 -19.83 4.39
CA GLY A 369 -27.63 -21.17 4.47
C GLY A 369 -26.66 -22.34 4.21
N ALA A 370 -27.19 -23.56 4.21
CA ALA A 370 -26.38 -24.78 4.07
C ALA A 370 -25.59 -24.80 2.75
N GLY A 371 -24.32 -25.21 2.80
CA GLY A 371 -23.43 -25.25 1.62
C GLY A 371 -22.80 -23.91 1.22
N ALA A 372 -22.84 -22.91 2.11
CA ALA A 372 -22.25 -21.57 1.95
C ALA A 372 -20.81 -21.62 1.43
N PHE A 373 -19.93 -22.35 2.12
CA PHE A 373 -18.50 -22.47 1.76
C PHE A 373 -18.27 -22.94 0.33
N ARG A 374 -19.04 -23.92 -0.15
CA ARG A 374 -18.88 -24.42 -1.52
C ARG A 374 -19.31 -23.35 -2.54
N ARG A 375 -20.50 -22.76 -2.35
CA ARG A 375 -21.03 -21.73 -3.26
C ARG A 375 -20.13 -20.50 -3.32
N PHE A 376 -19.63 -20.06 -2.17
CA PHE A 376 -18.72 -18.93 -2.09
C PHE A 376 -17.42 -19.23 -2.87
N ARG A 377 -16.77 -20.37 -2.61
CA ARG A 377 -15.55 -20.77 -3.35
C ARG A 377 -15.80 -20.93 -4.85
N ASP A 378 -16.92 -21.53 -5.24
CA ASP A 378 -17.28 -21.67 -6.66
C ASP A 378 -17.43 -20.29 -7.33
N LEU A 379 -18.02 -19.31 -6.64
CA LEU A 379 -18.19 -17.95 -7.13
C LEU A 379 -16.88 -17.15 -7.17
N VAL A 380 -16.05 -17.25 -6.13
CA VAL A 380 -14.70 -16.66 -6.08
C VAL A 380 -13.88 -17.16 -7.27
N ARG A 381 -13.93 -18.46 -7.54
CA ARG A 381 -13.27 -19.08 -8.69
C ARG A 381 -13.78 -18.60 -10.04
N ASP A 382 -15.10 -18.55 -10.21
CA ASP A 382 -15.75 -18.03 -11.41
C ASP A 382 -15.43 -16.54 -11.68
N LYS A 383 -14.96 -15.82 -10.66
CA LYS A 383 -14.56 -14.41 -10.77
C LYS A 383 -13.04 -14.22 -10.84
N GLY A 384 -12.25 -15.30 -10.76
CA GLY A 384 -10.80 -15.24 -10.77
C GLY A 384 -10.22 -14.58 -9.50
N LEU A 385 -10.92 -14.69 -8.37
CA LEU A 385 -10.55 -14.08 -7.09
C LEU A 385 -9.90 -15.09 -6.13
N ASP A 386 -9.59 -16.30 -6.58
CA ASP A 386 -9.07 -17.37 -5.71
C ASP A 386 -7.82 -16.94 -4.95
N GLU A 387 -6.85 -16.35 -5.66
CA GLU A 387 -5.60 -15.91 -5.05
C GLU A 387 -5.83 -14.81 -4.00
N GLN A 388 -6.63 -13.78 -4.33
CA GLN A 388 -6.97 -12.72 -3.39
C GLN A 388 -7.72 -13.23 -2.16
N TRP A 389 -8.59 -14.24 -2.33
CA TRP A 389 -9.28 -14.90 -1.23
C TRP A 389 -8.31 -15.68 -0.34
N HIS A 390 -7.42 -16.48 -0.93
CA HIS A 390 -6.44 -17.25 -0.17
C HIS A 390 -5.50 -16.35 0.62
N VAL A 391 -4.93 -15.31 -0.01
CA VAL A 391 -4.10 -14.32 0.68
C VAL A 391 -4.83 -13.73 1.88
N PHE A 392 -6.08 -13.28 1.68
CA PHE A 392 -6.89 -12.65 2.72
C PHE A 392 -7.25 -13.61 3.88
N ALA A 393 -7.72 -14.82 3.56
CA ALA A 393 -8.16 -15.79 4.56
C ALA A 393 -6.98 -16.34 5.36
N ASP A 394 -5.87 -16.66 4.69
CA ASP A 394 -4.67 -17.20 5.32
C ASP A 394 -4.04 -16.14 6.26
N ASP A 395 -4.03 -14.85 5.87
CA ASP A 395 -3.54 -13.76 6.72
C ASP A 395 -4.31 -13.64 8.05
N ARG A 396 -5.64 -13.71 7.97
CA ARG A 396 -6.52 -13.63 9.15
C ARG A 396 -6.38 -14.85 10.04
N GLN A 397 -6.23 -16.03 9.45
CA GLN A 397 -5.96 -17.26 10.19
C GLN A 397 -4.62 -17.20 10.94
N ILE A 398 -3.56 -16.67 10.31
CA ILE A 398 -2.26 -16.41 10.96
C ILE A 398 -2.43 -15.41 12.11
N GLY A 399 -3.20 -14.34 11.90
CA GLY A 399 -3.52 -13.35 12.92
C GLY A 399 -4.21 -13.96 14.15
N ARG A 400 -5.25 -14.78 13.95
CA ARG A 400 -5.93 -15.50 15.03
C ARG A 400 -5.00 -16.47 15.77
N ALA A 401 -4.16 -17.21 15.06
CA ALA A 401 -3.16 -18.09 15.66
C ALA A 401 -2.17 -17.30 16.54
N ARG A 402 -1.73 -16.12 16.07
CA ARG A 402 -0.87 -15.21 16.84
C ARG A 402 -1.58 -14.68 18.09
N GLN A 403 -2.84 -14.27 17.96
CA GLN A 403 -3.64 -13.79 19.09
C GLN A 403 -3.77 -14.86 20.17
N PHE A 404 -4.09 -16.09 19.76
CA PHE A 404 -4.18 -17.21 20.69
C PHE A 404 -2.89 -17.44 21.49
N LEU A 405 -1.73 -17.46 20.82
CA LEU A 405 -0.45 -17.61 21.53
C LEU A 405 -0.19 -16.43 22.48
N ALA A 406 -0.54 -15.21 22.07
CA ALA A 406 -0.38 -14.02 22.88
C ALA A 406 -1.23 -14.03 24.15
N ASP A 407 -2.46 -14.54 24.08
CA ASP A 407 -3.36 -14.70 25.21
C ASP A 407 -2.79 -15.67 26.27
N GLU A 408 -1.97 -16.64 25.82
CA GLU A 408 -1.24 -17.60 26.66
C GLU A 408 0.17 -17.10 27.06
N GLY A 409 0.48 -15.83 26.82
CA GLY A 409 1.78 -15.22 27.18
C GLY A 409 2.96 -15.64 26.31
N ILE A 410 2.69 -16.19 25.13
CA ILE A 410 3.68 -16.62 24.15
C ILE A 410 3.78 -15.59 23.02
N ARG A 411 5.02 -15.34 22.57
CA ARG A 411 5.33 -14.50 21.40
C ARG A 411 6.06 -15.34 20.35
N VAL A 412 5.91 -14.97 19.08
CA VAL A 412 6.54 -15.71 17.98
C VAL A 412 7.89 -15.08 17.63
N GLY A 413 8.92 -15.93 17.61
CA GLY A 413 10.33 -15.57 17.41
C GLY A 413 10.67 -15.06 16.03
#